data_AF-A0A954NGC6-F1
#
_entry.id   AF-A0A954NGC6-F1
#
_cell.length_a   1.000
_cell.length_b   1.000
_cell.length_c   1.000
_cell.angle_alpha   90.00
_cell.angle_beta   90.00
_cell.angle_gamma   90.00
#
_symmetry.space_group_name_H-M   'P 1'
#
loop_
_entity.id
_entity.type
_entity.pdbx_description
1 polymer ?
#
loop_
_entity_poly.entity_id
_entity_poly.type
_entity_poly.pdbx_seq_one_letter_code
_entity_poly.pdbx_strand_id
1 'polypeptide(L)'
;MEGVGSSTFSGRAEDRVPESLQSLNDIRKTKIVCTLGPACDSAEGIRALLNAGASVFRFNFSHGTHASHSEALGRLRDEAAAMGVPVAVMQDLCGPKIRISYVAADGFQAYLGQRVRITTQRLLPNVACEVELAT
;
A
#
# COMPACT_ATOMS: atom_id res chain seq x y z
N MET A 1 39.68 8.60 13.88
CA MET A 1 39.21 7.95 12.64
C MET A 1 38.84 6.54 13.00
N GLU A 2 37.64 6.34 13.55
CA GLU A 2 37.14 5.01 13.85
C GLU A 2 36.37 4.46 12.66
N GLY A 3 36.60 3.17 12.40
CA GLY A 3 36.33 2.50 11.15
C GLY A 3 34.87 2.51 10.73
N VAL A 4 34.68 2.63 9.41
CA VAL A 4 33.42 2.36 8.74
C VAL A 4 33.12 0.87 8.92
N GLY A 5 32.25 0.55 9.87
CA GLY A 5 31.69 -0.78 10.04
C GLY A 5 30.97 -1.16 8.75
N SER A 6 31.56 -2.11 8.01
CA SER A 6 30.93 -2.82 6.90
C SER A 6 29.66 -3.50 7.42
N SER A 7 28.51 -2.83 7.30
CA SER A 7 27.20 -3.44 7.51
C SER A 7 26.99 -4.44 6.37
N THR A 8 27.47 -5.65 6.56
CA THR A 8 27.15 -6.78 5.69
C THR A 8 25.63 -6.92 5.66
N PHE A 9 25.05 -6.62 4.49
CA PHE A 9 23.64 -6.80 4.19
C PHE A 9 23.32 -8.29 4.39
N SER A 10 22.79 -8.62 5.57
CA SER A 10 22.35 -9.97 5.93
C SER A 10 21.03 -10.25 5.20
N GLY A 11 21.12 -10.48 3.89
CA GLY A 11 20.00 -10.88 3.06
C GLY A 11 19.52 -12.30 3.42
N ARG A 12 18.24 -12.61 3.12
CA ARG A 12 17.73 -13.99 3.16
C ARG A 12 18.62 -14.91 2.32
N ALA A 13 18.55 -16.23 2.53
CA ALA A 13 19.16 -17.20 1.61
C ALA A 13 18.80 -16.91 0.13
N GLU A 14 17.61 -16.35 -0.10
CA GLU A 14 17.09 -15.88 -1.39
C GLU A 14 17.80 -14.66 -2.00
N ASP A 15 18.48 -13.84 -1.20
CA ASP A 15 19.16 -12.61 -1.62
C ASP A 15 20.69 -12.74 -1.56
N ARG A 16 21.19 -13.91 -1.14
CA ARG A 16 22.63 -14.26 -1.22
C ARG A 16 22.98 -14.62 -2.65
N VAL A 17 24.22 -14.30 -3.05
CA VAL A 17 24.80 -14.87 -4.27
C VAL A 17 24.83 -16.39 -4.07
N PRO A 18 24.13 -17.17 -4.90
CA PRO A 18 24.07 -18.61 -4.73
C PRO A 18 25.43 -19.24 -4.99
N GLU A 19 25.82 -20.19 -4.15
CA GLU A 19 27.11 -20.90 -4.26
C GLU A 19 27.19 -21.80 -5.51
N SER A 20 26.05 -22.10 -6.17
CA SER A 20 26.01 -22.89 -7.41
C SER A 20 24.80 -22.56 -8.28
N LEU A 21 24.83 -22.99 -9.54
CA LEU A 21 23.67 -22.87 -10.44
C LEU A 21 22.47 -23.73 -10.00
N GLN A 22 22.71 -24.78 -9.21
CA GLN A 22 21.64 -25.64 -8.69
C GLN A 22 20.87 -24.94 -7.56
N SER A 23 21.55 -24.19 -6.70
CA SER A 23 20.90 -23.43 -5.63
C SER A 23 20.12 -22.20 -6.13
N LEU A 24 20.33 -21.76 -7.38
CA LEU A 24 19.47 -20.73 -8.01
C LEU A 24 18.02 -21.18 -8.19
N ASN A 25 17.74 -22.48 -8.26
CA ASN A 25 16.38 -23.00 -8.39
C ASN A 25 15.65 -23.09 -7.04
N ASP A 26 16.40 -23.11 -5.92
CA ASP A 26 15.83 -23.14 -4.56
C ASP A 26 15.50 -21.73 -4.05
N ILE A 27 16.07 -20.70 -4.69
CA ILE A 27 15.79 -19.30 -4.38
C ILE A 27 14.52 -18.85 -5.12
N ARG A 28 13.55 -18.34 -4.37
CA ARG A 28 12.36 -17.72 -4.97
C ARG A 28 12.75 -16.45 -5.72
N LYS A 29 12.56 -16.50 -7.04
CA LYS A 29 12.89 -15.40 -7.98
C LYS A 29 11.85 -14.27 -7.94
N THR A 30 10.57 -14.61 -7.74
CA THR A 30 9.47 -13.63 -7.70
C THR A 30 9.26 -13.09 -6.30
N LYS A 31 9.39 -11.78 -6.12
CA LYS A 31 9.15 -11.09 -4.84
C LYS A 31 7.65 -10.76 -4.66
N ILE A 32 7.18 -10.75 -3.41
CA ILE A 32 5.79 -10.45 -3.07
C ILE A 32 5.69 -9.04 -2.49
N VAL A 33 4.78 -8.24 -3.04
CA VAL A 33 4.41 -6.92 -2.52
C VAL A 33 3.11 -7.04 -1.72
N CYS A 34 3.11 -6.62 -0.47
CA CYS A 34 1.93 -6.61 0.41
C CYS A 34 1.55 -5.18 0.76
N THR A 35 0.28 -4.81 0.61
CA THR A 35 -0.19 -3.50 1.09
C THR A 35 -0.43 -3.57 2.59
N LEU A 36 0.24 -2.70 3.35
CA LEU A 36 0.06 -2.62 4.80
C LEU A 36 -1.14 -1.71 5.09
N GLY A 37 -2.02 -2.16 5.97
CA GLY A 37 -3.22 -1.43 6.37
C GLY A 37 -3.82 -2.01 7.65
N PRO A 38 -4.97 -1.49 8.12
CA PRO A 38 -5.52 -1.81 9.44
C PRO A 38 -5.76 -3.31 9.71
N ALA A 39 -5.97 -4.11 8.66
CA ALA A 39 -6.17 -5.55 8.79
C ALA A 39 -4.89 -6.34 9.11
N CYS A 40 -3.70 -5.76 8.91
CA CYS A 40 -2.44 -6.48 8.97
C CYS A 40 -1.25 -5.64 9.46
N ASP A 41 -1.47 -4.43 9.99
CA ASP A 41 -0.38 -3.58 10.47
C ASP A 41 0.10 -3.92 11.88
N SER A 42 -0.63 -4.75 12.63
CA SER A 42 -0.20 -5.22 13.95
C SER A 42 1.13 -5.99 13.88
N ALA A 43 1.88 -6.03 14.98
CA ALA A 43 3.13 -6.78 15.07
C ALA A 43 2.96 -8.26 14.64
N GLU A 44 1.88 -8.91 15.10
CA GLU A 44 1.56 -10.28 14.72
C GLU A 44 1.21 -10.42 13.24
N GLY A 45 0.41 -9.49 12.69
CA GLY A 45 0.06 -9.48 11.27
C GLY A 45 1.29 -9.30 10.38
N ILE A 46 2.19 -8.39 10.76
CA ILE A 46 3.46 -8.18 10.06
C ILE A 46 4.32 -9.44 10.10
N ARG A 47 4.50 -10.07 11.28
CA ARG A 47 5.24 -11.34 11.38
C ARG A 47 4.65 -12.43 10.50
N ALA A 48 3.32 -12.56 10.49
CA ALA A 48 2.63 -13.53 9.64
C ALA A 48 2.92 -13.28 8.16
N LEU A 49 2.88 -12.02 7.70
CA LEU A 49 3.21 -11.65 6.32
C LEU A 49 4.69 -11.91 5.99
N LEU A 50 5.61 -11.61 6.90
CA LEU A 50 7.04 -11.88 6.71
C LEU A 50 7.32 -13.38 6.58
N ASN A 51 6.72 -14.20 7.45
CA ASN A 51 6.81 -15.66 7.40
C ASN A 51 6.17 -16.24 6.13
N ALA A 52 5.06 -15.67 5.66
CA ALA A 52 4.42 -16.04 4.41
C ALA A 52 5.23 -15.65 3.14
N GLY A 53 6.30 -14.87 3.30
CA GLY A 53 7.22 -14.53 2.21
C GLY A 53 7.03 -13.13 1.60
N ALA A 54 6.37 -12.21 2.30
CA ALA A 54 6.33 -10.81 1.90
C ALA A 54 7.76 -10.23 1.80
N SER A 55 8.05 -9.50 0.72
CA SER A 55 9.37 -8.91 0.45
C SER A 55 9.34 -7.38 0.43
N VAL A 56 8.22 -6.82 -0.01
CA VAL A 56 8.00 -5.38 -0.10
C VAL A 56 6.70 -5.02 0.59
N PHE A 57 6.73 -4.01 1.46
CA PHE A 57 5.53 -3.48 2.10
C PHE A 57 5.15 -2.15 1.47
N ARG A 58 3.98 -2.13 0.84
CA ARG A 58 3.40 -0.97 0.18
C ARG A 58 2.57 -0.16 1.18
N PHE A 59 2.91 1.11 1.32
CA PHE A 59 2.12 2.10 2.06
C PHE A 59 1.33 2.93 1.06
N ASN A 60 0.00 2.74 1.06
CA ASN A 60 -0.89 3.46 0.16
C ASN A 60 -1.28 4.83 0.76
N PHE A 61 -0.71 5.91 0.24
CA PHE A 61 -0.96 7.28 0.73
C PHE A 61 -2.30 7.85 0.23
N SER A 62 -3.14 7.05 -0.44
CA SER A 62 -4.53 7.43 -0.69
C SER A 62 -5.40 7.46 0.57
N HIS A 63 -4.94 6.82 1.64
CA HIS A 63 -5.63 6.68 2.92
C HIS A 63 -4.64 6.83 4.08
N GLY A 64 -5.16 7.01 5.29
CA GLY A 64 -4.34 7.14 6.49
C GLY A 64 -3.68 8.52 6.65
N THR A 65 -3.08 8.73 7.82
CA THR A 65 -2.30 9.93 8.14
C THR A 65 -0.80 9.61 8.12
N HIS A 66 0.03 10.64 7.99
CA HIS A 66 1.49 10.48 8.13
C HIS A 66 1.88 9.80 9.45
N ALA A 67 1.20 10.14 10.55
CA ALA A 67 1.42 9.53 11.86
C ALA A 67 1.13 8.02 11.83
N SER A 68 -0.04 7.61 11.32
CA SER A 68 -0.39 6.18 11.22
C SER A 68 0.58 5.38 10.36
N HIS A 69 1.05 5.97 9.25
CA HIS A 69 2.06 5.34 8.38
C HIS A 69 3.41 5.24 9.08
N SER A 70 3.81 6.25 9.85
CA SER A 70 5.05 6.24 10.63
C SER A 70 5.05 5.16 11.71
N GLU A 71 3.94 4.99 12.43
CA GLU A 71 3.77 3.94 13.45
C GLU A 71 3.81 2.54 12.83
N ALA A 72 3.15 2.35 11.68
CA ALA A 72 3.17 1.09 10.95
C ALA A 72 4.56 0.79 10.37
N LEU A 73 5.29 1.82 9.91
CA LEU A 73 6.68 1.69 9.46
C LEU A 73 7.61 1.29 10.61
N GLY A 74 7.47 1.90 11.79
CA GLY A 74 8.24 1.54 12.98
C GLY A 74 8.06 0.06 13.33
N ARG A 75 6.80 -0.37 13.49
CA ARG A 75 6.46 -1.79 13.73
C ARG A 75 7.06 -2.73 12.67
N LEU A 76 6.97 -2.37 11.39
CA LEU A 76 7.55 -3.16 10.31
C LEU A 76 9.07 -3.29 10.44
N ARG A 77 9.77 -2.21 10.79
CA ARG A 77 11.22 -2.22 10.96
C ARG A 77 11.64 -3.05 12.17
N ASP A 78 10.92 -2.93 13.27
CA ASP A 78 11.19 -3.69 14.50
C ASP A 78 11.01 -5.19 14.27
N GLU A 79 9.89 -5.61 13.66
CA GLU A 79 9.64 -7.03 13.38
C GLU A 79 10.59 -7.61 12.33
N ALA A 80 10.91 -6.83 11.28
CA ALA A 80 11.89 -7.25 10.28
C ALA A 80 13.30 -7.42 10.88
N ALA A 81 13.71 -6.51 11.77
CA ALA A 81 14.97 -6.59 12.49
C ALA A 81 15.01 -7.79 13.44
N ALA A 82 13.93 -8.01 14.20
CA ALA A 82 13.81 -9.15 15.11
C ALA A 82 13.89 -10.50 14.38
N MET A 83 13.35 -10.58 13.16
CA MET A 83 13.41 -11.78 12.33
C MET A 83 14.68 -11.88 11.48
N GLY A 84 15.53 -10.85 11.46
CA GLY A 84 16.73 -10.80 10.60
C GLY A 84 16.42 -10.85 9.11
N VAL A 85 15.26 -10.33 8.68
CA VAL A 85 14.83 -10.36 7.28
C VAL A 85 14.92 -8.95 6.65
N PRO A 86 15.58 -8.79 5.50
CA PRO A 86 15.50 -7.55 4.74
C PRO A 86 14.08 -7.35 4.22
N VAL A 87 13.57 -6.12 4.31
CA VAL A 87 12.27 -5.74 3.75
C VAL A 87 12.38 -4.40 3.05
N ALA A 88 11.89 -4.35 1.81
CA ALA A 88 11.75 -3.10 1.10
C ALA A 88 10.44 -2.41 1.52
N VAL A 89 10.45 -1.07 1.52
CA VAL A 89 9.27 -0.25 1.76
C VAL A 89 8.98 0.55 0.52
N MET A 90 7.73 0.48 0.05
CA MET A 90 7.26 1.20 -1.14
C MET A 90 6.21 2.23 -0.73
N GLN A 91 6.52 3.50 -0.96
CA GLN A 91 5.56 4.58 -0.80
C GLN A 91 4.76 4.72 -2.10
N ASP A 92 3.45 4.48 -2.04
CA ASP A 92 2.55 4.63 -3.19
C ASP A 92 1.76 5.93 -3.10
N LEU A 93 2.03 6.83 -4.05
CA LEU A 93 1.46 8.17 -4.13
C LEU A 93 0.11 8.16 -4.85
N CYS A 94 -0.83 9.00 -4.40
CA CYS A 94 -2.19 9.10 -4.96
C CYS A 94 -2.27 9.34 -6.47
N GLY A 95 -1.32 10.11 -7.02
CA GLY A 95 -1.50 10.77 -8.32
C GLY A 95 -2.73 11.71 -8.39
N PRO A 96 -3.04 12.24 -9.58
CA PRO A 96 -4.29 12.95 -9.84
C PRO A 96 -5.51 12.04 -9.62
N LYS A 97 -6.52 12.53 -8.89
CA LYS A 97 -7.73 11.76 -8.58
C LYS A 97 -8.96 12.37 -9.24
N ILE A 98 -9.67 11.58 -10.04
CA ILE A 98 -11.01 11.90 -10.56
C ILE A 98 -12.00 11.03 -9.79
N ARG A 99 -12.81 11.63 -8.91
CA ARG A 99 -13.82 10.97 -8.09
C ARG A 99 -15.08 11.82 -8.02
N ILE A 100 -16.23 11.17 -7.88
CA ILE A 100 -17.49 11.87 -7.58
C ILE A 100 -17.41 12.38 -6.14
N SER A 101 -17.98 13.57 -5.92
CA SER A 101 -18.09 14.18 -4.59
C SER A 101 -19.24 13.55 -3.79
N TYR A 102 -19.75 14.27 -2.80
CA TYR A 102 -20.87 13.82 -1.97
C TYR A 102 -22.07 13.40 -2.81
N VAL A 103 -22.55 12.19 -2.54
CA VAL A 103 -23.85 11.67 -2.95
C VAL A 103 -24.69 11.56 -1.67
N ALA A 104 -26.02 11.59 -1.79
CA ALA A 104 -26.90 11.36 -0.65
C ALA A 104 -26.57 10.03 0.05
N ALA A 105 -26.89 9.92 1.35
CA ALA A 105 -26.46 8.79 2.19
C ALA A 105 -27.00 7.44 1.71
N ASP A 106 -28.16 7.45 1.07
CA ASP A 106 -28.82 6.33 0.40
C ASP A 106 -28.26 6.02 -1.00
N GLY A 107 -27.30 6.82 -1.47
CA GLY A 107 -26.67 6.69 -2.78
C GLY A 107 -27.46 7.39 -3.89
N PHE A 108 -27.01 7.19 -5.12
CA PHE A 108 -27.71 7.66 -6.33
C PHE A 108 -27.93 6.47 -7.25
N GLN A 109 -29.18 6.12 -7.48
CA GLN A 109 -29.54 5.06 -8.41
C GLN A 109 -29.73 5.64 -9.81
N ALA A 110 -28.85 5.26 -10.73
CA ALA A 110 -28.96 5.60 -12.13
C ALA A 110 -29.80 4.58 -12.89
N TYR A 111 -30.72 5.02 -13.74
CA TYR A 111 -31.53 4.18 -14.61
C TYR A 111 -31.06 4.26 -16.07
N LEU A 112 -31.30 3.21 -16.85
CA LEU A 112 -30.99 3.23 -18.28
C LEU A 112 -31.78 4.35 -18.99
N GLY A 113 -31.08 5.16 -19.78
CA GLY A 113 -31.68 6.33 -20.44
C GLY A 113 -31.89 7.53 -19.53
N GLN A 114 -31.69 7.39 -18.21
CA GLN A 114 -31.57 8.53 -17.31
C GLN A 114 -30.28 9.25 -17.66
N ARG A 115 -30.46 10.44 -18.16
CA ARG A 115 -29.36 11.30 -18.51
C ARG A 115 -28.90 12.01 -17.21
N VAL A 116 -27.62 12.34 -17.05
CA VAL A 116 -27.02 12.80 -15.76
C VAL A 116 -25.99 13.89 -16.05
N ARG A 117 -25.96 14.97 -15.25
CA ARG A 117 -24.97 16.04 -15.38
C ARG A 117 -23.85 15.88 -14.36
N ILE A 118 -22.62 15.79 -14.84
CA ILE A 118 -21.41 15.80 -14.01
C ILE A 118 -20.73 17.16 -14.23
N THR A 119 -20.53 17.91 -13.15
CA THR A 119 -19.93 19.26 -13.21
C THR A 119 -18.73 19.36 -12.28
N THR A 120 -17.78 20.24 -12.61
CA THR A 120 -16.65 20.61 -11.76
C THR A 120 -17.01 21.71 -10.75
N GLN A 121 -18.20 22.31 -10.88
CA GLN A 121 -18.70 23.31 -9.94
C GLN A 121 -19.11 22.68 -8.60
N ARG A 122 -18.73 23.31 -7.49
CA ARG A 122 -19.09 22.84 -6.14
C ARG A 122 -20.51 23.31 -5.79
N LEU A 123 -21.44 22.37 -5.73
CA LEU A 123 -22.82 22.61 -5.28
C LEU A 123 -22.92 22.37 -3.75
N LEU A 124 -23.66 23.21 -3.02
CA LEU A 124 -23.83 23.13 -1.56
C LEU A 124 -24.64 21.88 -1.13
N PRO A 125 -24.51 21.41 0.12
CA PRO A 125 -25.37 20.33 0.62
C PRO A 125 -26.84 20.78 0.55
N ASN A 126 -27.69 19.92 -0.02
CA ASN A 126 -29.10 20.12 -0.43
C ASN A 126 -29.33 20.44 -1.92
N VAL A 127 -28.30 20.53 -2.75
CA VAL A 127 -28.49 20.41 -4.20
C VAL A 127 -28.49 18.92 -4.54
N ALA A 128 -29.69 18.32 -4.48
CA ALA A 128 -29.93 17.03 -5.12
C ALA A 128 -29.45 17.15 -6.57
N CYS A 129 -28.52 16.29 -6.95
CA CYS A 129 -27.92 16.18 -8.28
C CYS A 129 -28.78 16.82 -9.38
N GLU A 130 -28.39 18.00 -9.87
CA GLU A 130 -29.19 18.67 -10.90
C GLU A 130 -28.82 18.09 -12.26
N VAL A 131 -29.58 17.06 -12.61
CA VAL A 131 -29.59 16.45 -13.92
C VAL A 131 -30.42 17.33 -14.86
N GLU A 132 -29.76 18.02 -15.77
CA GLU A 132 -30.42 18.72 -16.87
C GLU A 132 -29.75 18.33 -18.17
N LEU A 133 -30.56 18.12 -19.20
CA LEU A 133 -30.08 17.92 -20.55
C LEU A 133 -30.75 18.90 -21.46
N ALA A 134 -29.90 19.72 -22.05
CA ALA A 134 -30.21 20.39 -23.28
C ALA A 134 -30.68 19.33 -24.30
N THR A 135 -31.88 19.56 -24.80
CA THR A 135 -32.36 19.06 -26.09
C THR A 135 -31.42 19.48 -27.21
#